data_AF-A0A0Q6K3K7-F1
#
_entry.id   AF-A0A0Q6K3K7-F1
#
_cell.length_a   1.000
_cell.length_b   1.000
_cell.length_c   1.000
_cell.angle_alpha   90.00
_cell.angle_beta   90.00
_cell.angle_gamma   90.00
#
_symmetry.space_group_name_H-M   'P 1'
#
loop_
_entity.id
_entity.type
_entity.pdbx_description
1 polymer ?
#
loop_
_entity_poly.entity_id
_entity_poly.type
_entity_poly.pdbx_seq_one_letter_code
_entity_poly.pdbx_strand_id
1 'polypeptide(L)'
;MSPPFHPAATTHMPFFITAPGQTDVLTVGVALFLIGAVLGTGILFLRIHTLPERIAHKRKKIQFDIVAVLGLLALFTHIHLFWVAGLLLALIEFPSFSNPLGRMAGALESMAGIKPPPAEPAAADPHAAHAEEGKA
;
A
#
# COMPACT_ATOMS: atom_id res chain seq x y z
N MET A 1 -2.49 48.38 48.96
CA MET A 1 -1.29 48.62 48.14
C MET A 1 -0.74 47.29 47.71
N SER A 2 -0.70 46.99 46.40
CA SER A 2 -0.01 45.79 45.93
C SER A 2 1.51 45.98 46.11
N PRO A 3 2.25 44.96 46.57
CA PRO A 3 3.70 45.06 46.75
C PRO A 3 4.40 45.40 45.41
N PRO A 4 5.51 46.16 45.44
CA PRO A 4 6.24 46.52 44.23
C PRO A 4 6.74 45.27 43.51
N PHE A 5 6.57 45.23 42.18
CA PHE A 5 7.05 44.13 41.35
C PHE A 5 8.56 43.94 41.52
N HIS A 6 9.00 42.68 41.56
CA HIS A 6 10.41 42.34 41.65
C HIS A 6 11.19 42.91 40.44
N PRO A 7 12.39 43.52 40.62
CA PRO A 7 13.13 44.16 39.51
C PRO A 7 13.45 43.23 38.34
N ALA A 8 13.53 41.91 38.60
CA ALA A 8 13.75 40.88 37.59
C ALA A 8 12.47 40.41 36.88
N ALA A 9 11.29 40.94 37.22
CA ALA A 9 10.03 40.53 36.61
C ALA A 9 9.90 41.14 35.20
N THR A 10 9.55 40.30 34.23
CA THR A 10 9.30 40.71 32.85
C THR A 10 8.02 41.52 32.74
N THR A 11 8.07 42.69 32.09
CA THR A 11 6.93 43.61 31.96
C THR A 11 5.91 43.18 30.89
N HIS A 12 6.30 42.29 29.97
CA HIS A 12 5.44 41.79 28.90
C HIS A 12 5.23 40.29 29.05
N MET A 13 4.01 39.85 28.73
CA MET A 13 3.66 38.44 28.68
C MET A 13 3.92 37.91 27.26
N PRO A 14 4.34 36.64 27.11
CA PRO A 14 4.50 36.04 25.79
C PRO A 14 3.18 36.07 25.00
N PHE A 15 3.29 36.25 23.68
CA PHE A 15 2.12 36.45 22.79
C PHE A 15 1.10 35.29 22.80
N PHE A 16 1.51 34.11 23.26
CA PHE A 16 0.69 32.90 23.30
C PHE A 16 -0.06 32.71 24.62
N ILE A 17 0.20 33.53 25.65
CA ILE A 17 -0.57 33.49 26.90
C ILE A 17 -1.75 34.47 26.78
N THR A 18 -2.95 33.96 26.96
CA THR A 18 -4.20 34.74 26.83
C THR A 18 -4.80 35.08 28.19
N ALA A 19 -5.45 36.25 28.28
CA ALA A 19 -6.09 36.69 29.51
C ALA A 19 -7.28 35.79 29.90
N PRO A 20 -7.68 35.75 31.19
CA PRO A 20 -8.84 34.99 31.64
C PRO A 20 -10.12 35.39 30.89
N GLY A 21 -10.88 34.40 30.42
CA GLY A 21 -12.11 34.61 29.64
C GLY A 21 -11.90 34.88 28.15
N GLN A 22 -10.66 34.86 27.65
CA GLN A 22 -10.34 34.92 26.23
C GLN A 22 -9.99 33.53 25.67
N THR A 23 -10.09 33.37 24.35
CA THR A 23 -9.72 32.12 23.66
C THR A 23 -8.22 31.91 23.67
N ASP A 24 -7.76 30.77 24.20
CA ASP A 24 -6.36 30.36 24.18
C ASP A 24 -5.93 29.96 22.76
N VAL A 25 -5.23 30.88 22.10
CA VAL A 25 -4.74 30.73 20.72
C VAL A 25 -3.75 29.58 20.60
N LEU A 26 -2.90 29.35 21.62
CA LEU A 26 -1.94 28.26 21.61
C LEU A 26 -2.66 26.91 21.69
N THR A 27 -3.62 26.79 22.60
CA THR A 27 -4.43 25.58 22.73
C THR A 27 -5.19 25.27 21.43
N VAL A 28 -5.77 26.27 20.79
CA VAL A 28 -6.44 26.08 19.48
C VAL A 28 -5.44 25.66 18.40
N GLY A 29 -4.27 26.31 18.32
CA GLY A 29 -3.24 25.96 17.34
C GLY A 29 -2.72 24.52 17.52
N VAL A 30 -2.46 24.12 18.77
CA VAL A 30 -2.04 22.75 19.11
C VAL A 30 -3.15 21.75 18.80
N ALA A 31 -4.42 22.06 19.08
CA ALA A 31 -5.54 21.19 18.77
C ALA A 31 -5.65 20.95 17.25
N LEU A 32 -5.57 22.00 16.44
CA LEU A 32 -5.59 21.89 14.97
C LEU A 32 -4.37 21.12 14.45
N PHE A 33 -3.18 21.42 14.98
CA PHE A 33 -1.96 20.68 14.64
C PHE A 33 -2.09 19.19 14.98
N LEU A 34 -2.64 18.85 16.15
CA LEU A 34 -2.79 17.47 16.60
C LEU A 34 -3.79 16.71 15.72
N ILE A 35 -4.89 17.34 15.32
CA ILE A 35 -5.83 16.78 14.34
C ILE A 35 -5.10 16.50 13.02
N GLY A 36 -4.36 17.49 12.50
CA GLY A 36 -3.59 17.33 11.26
C GLY A 36 -2.52 16.24 11.36
N ALA A 37 -1.82 16.16 12.48
CA ALA A 37 -0.78 15.17 12.73
C ALA A 37 -1.35 13.75 12.83
N VAL A 38 -2.49 13.57 13.50
CA VAL A 38 -3.17 12.27 13.61
C VAL A 38 -3.67 11.81 12.25
N LEU A 39 -4.35 12.68 11.50
CA LEU A 39 -4.84 12.36 10.16
C LEU A 39 -3.69 12.11 9.19
N GLY A 40 -2.67 12.96 9.20
CA GLY A 40 -1.49 12.82 8.35
C GLY A 40 -0.72 11.53 8.62
N THR A 41 -0.49 11.22 9.90
CA THR A 41 0.18 9.97 10.31
C THR A 41 -0.68 8.75 9.97
N GLY A 42 -2.00 8.82 10.19
CA GLY A 42 -2.93 7.75 9.84
C GLY A 42 -2.94 7.46 8.34
N ILE A 43 -3.01 8.50 7.50
CA ILE A 43 -2.93 8.36 6.04
C ILE A 43 -1.57 7.79 5.62
N LEU A 44 -0.47 8.30 6.17
CA LEU A 44 0.88 7.80 5.88
C LEU A 44 1.01 6.32 6.26
N PHE A 45 0.50 5.94 7.43
CA PHE A 45 0.51 4.58 7.94
C PHE A 45 -0.26 3.62 7.02
N LEU A 46 -1.49 3.98 6.63
CA LEU A 46 -2.29 3.19 5.70
C LEU A 46 -1.65 3.13 4.30
N ARG A 47 -1.00 4.21 3.87
CA ARG A 47 -0.31 4.27 2.57
C ARG A 47 0.91 3.35 2.54
N ILE A 48 1.72 3.31 3.60
CA ILE A 48 2.88 2.41 3.69
C ILE A 48 2.42 0.95 3.82
N HIS A 49 1.34 0.70 4.57
CA HIS A 49 0.81 -0.66 4.73
C HIS A 49 0.27 -1.29 3.45
N THR A 50 -0.21 -0.47 2.50
CA THR A 50 -0.70 -0.94 1.19
C THR A 50 0.40 -1.04 0.13
N LEU A 51 1.66 -0.72 0.44
CA LEU A 51 2.78 -0.85 -0.51
C LEU A 51 3.04 -2.29 -0.97
N PRO A 52 3.07 -3.32 -0.09
CA PRO A 52 3.28 -4.71 -0.53
C PRO A 52 2.24 -5.14 -1.57
N GLU A 53 0.99 -4.75 -1.34
CA GLU A 53 -0.15 -5.02 -2.22
C GLU A 53 0.08 -4.42 -3.62
N ARG A 54 0.41 -3.12 -3.70
CA ARG A 54 0.64 -2.42 -4.98
C ARG A 54 1.84 -2.98 -5.76
N ILE A 55 2.86 -3.49 -5.08
CA ILE A 55 4.03 -4.10 -5.72
C ILE A 55 3.66 -5.49 -6.29
N ALA A 56 2.84 -6.24 -5.56
CA ALA A 56 2.37 -7.57 -5.99
C ALA A 56 1.34 -7.52 -7.14
N HIS A 57 0.66 -6.39 -7.38
CA HIS A 57 -0.33 -6.24 -8.46
C HIS A 57 0.21 -6.55 -9.87
N LYS A 58 1.51 -6.29 -10.13
CA LYS A 58 2.15 -6.61 -11.43
C LYS A 58 2.52 -8.09 -11.57
N ARG A 59 2.20 -8.92 -10.55
CA ARG A 59 2.60 -10.33 -10.45
C ARG A 59 1.38 -11.25 -10.60
N LYS A 60 1.61 -12.54 -10.38
CA LYS A 60 0.57 -13.58 -10.51
C LYS A 60 -0.56 -13.36 -9.50
N LYS A 61 -1.80 -13.66 -9.93
CA LYS A 61 -3.02 -13.51 -9.12
C LYS A 61 -2.90 -14.12 -7.70
N ILE A 62 -2.30 -15.29 -7.58
CA ILE A 62 -2.14 -15.97 -6.27
C ILE A 62 -1.14 -15.26 -5.36
N GLN A 63 -0.03 -14.73 -5.90
CA GLN A 63 0.97 -13.99 -5.12
C GLN A 63 0.37 -12.69 -4.59
N PHE A 64 -0.44 -12.03 -5.41
CA PHE A 64 -1.22 -10.87 -5.02
C PHE A 64 -2.18 -11.18 -3.87
N ASP A 65 -3.01 -12.22 -4.00
CA ASP A 65 -3.99 -12.61 -2.99
C ASP A 65 -3.31 -12.90 -1.62
N ILE A 66 -2.17 -13.61 -1.61
CA ILE A 66 -1.41 -13.90 -0.38
C ILE A 66 -0.85 -12.62 0.26
N VAL A 67 -0.22 -11.74 -0.53
CA VAL A 67 0.37 -10.50 -0.03
C VAL A 67 -0.70 -9.57 0.54
N ALA A 68 -1.89 -9.51 -0.09
CA ALA A 68 -3.03 -8.74 0.41
C ALA A 68 -3.52 -9.26 1.77
N VAL A 69 -3.65 -10.58 1.95
CA VAL A 69 -4.04 -11.19 3.23
C VAL A 69 -2.99 -10.93 4.31
N LEU A 70 -1.70 -11.01 4.01
CA LEU A 70 -0.63 -10.69 4.97
C LEU A 70 -0.68 -9.21 5.40
N GLY A 71 -0.94 -8.29 4.47
CA GLY A 71 -1.12 -6.87 4.78
C GLY A 71 -2.33 -6.62 5.68
N LEU A 72 -3.45 -7.29 5.41
CA LEU A 72 -4.65 -7.22 6.25
C LEU A 72 -4.42 -7.79 7.65
N LEU A 73 -3.72 -8.92 7.76
CA LEU A 73 -3.34 -9.51 9.05
C LEU A 73 -2.40 -8.57 9.83
N ALA A 74 -1.43 -7.94 9.17
CA ALA A 74 -0.55 -6.96 9.81
C ALA A 74 -1.33 -5.78 10.39
N LEU A 75 -2.34 -5.29 9.66
CA LEU A 75 -3.19 -4.18 10.11
C LEU A 75 -4.11 -4.58 11.27
N PHE A 76 -4.74 -5.76 11.17
CA PHE A 76 -5.68 -6.26 12.17
C PHE A 76 -4.99 -6.65 13.49
N THR A 77 -3.83 -7.30 13.40
CA THR A 77 -3.07 -7.79 14.56
C THR A 77 -2.05 -6.79 15.10
N HIS A 78 -1.74 -5.74 14.34
CA HIS A 78 -0.66 -4.81 14.61
C HIS A 78 0.75 -5.45 14.66
N ILE A 79 0.92 -6.63 14.06
CA ILE A 79 2.20 -7.34 13.99
C ILE A 79 2.93 -6.95 12.70
N HIS A 80 3.99 -6.15 12.83
CA HIS A 80 4.78 -5.67 11.69
C HIS A 80 5.50 -6.78 10.91
N LEU A 81 5.73 -7.95 11.54
CA LEU A 81 6.35 -9.10 10.87
C LEU A 81 5.56 -9.54 9.63
N PHE A 82 4.22 -9.52 9.68
CA PHE A 82 3.40 -9.88 8.53
C PHE A 82 3.52 -8.87 7.38
N TRP A 83 3.63 -7.57 7.69
CA TRP A 83 3.86 -6.55 6.68
C TRP A 83 5.24 -6.70 6.02
N VAL A 84 6.30 -6.92 6.82
CA VAL A 84 7.65 -7.15 6.30
C VAL A 84 7.70 -8.42 5.45
N ALA A 85 7.08 -9.51 5.92
CA ALA A 85 6.99 -10.75 5.15
C ALA A 85 6.23 -10.55 3.83
N GLY A 86 5.12 -9.80 3.84
CA GLY A 86 4.39 -9.44 2.62
C GLY A 86 5.24 -8.61 1.65
N LEU A 87 6.03 -7.66 2.16
CA LEU A 87 6.95 -6.87 1.35
C LEU A 87 8.06 -7.74 0.72
N LEU A 88 8.69 -8.63 1.50
CA LEU A 88 9.69 -9.57 1.01
C LEU A 88 9.11 -10.51 -0.05
N LEU A 89 7.90 -11.04 0.18
CA LEU A 89 7.19 -11.87 -0.79
C LEU A 89 6.81 -11.12 -2.06
N ALA A 90 6.49 -9.82 -1.98
CA ALA A 90 6.18 -8.99 -3.15
C ALA A 90 7.44 -8.65 -3.98
N LEU A 91 8.61 -8.58 -3.34
CA LEU A 91 9.89 -8.30 -3.98
C LEU A 91 10.50 -9.54 -4.66
N ILE A 92 10.30 -10.73 -4.12
CA ILE A 92 10.81 -11.98 -4.69
C ILE A 92 9.85 -12.49 -5.78
N GLU A 93 10.41 -12.86 -6.94
CA GLU A 93 9.65 -13.45 -8.04
C GLU A 93 9.62 -14.98 -7.91
N PHE A 94 8.43 -15.55 -7.70
CA PHE A 94 8.28 -17.01 -7.71
C PHE A 94 8.00 -17.54 -9.14
N PRO A 95 8.76 -18.54 -9.61
CA PRO A 95 8.48 -19.20 -10.88
C PRO A 95 7.13 -19.92 -10.85
N SER A 96 6.48 -20.08 -12.01
CA SER A 96 5.16 -20.74 -12.10
C SER A 96 5.37 -22.24 -12.12
N PHE A 97 4.93 -22.92 -11.07
CA PHE A 97 4.99 -24.39 -10.99
C PHE A 97 3.89 -25.09 -11.81
N SER A 98 2.84 -24.37 -12.23
CA SER A 98 1.74 -24.92 -13.04
C SER A 98 2.12 -25.14 -14.50
N ASN A 99 2.95 -24.27 -15.09
CA ASN A 99 3.37 -24.38 -16.47
C ASN A 99 4.14 -25.69 -16.79
N PRO A 100 5.14 -26.11 -15.99
CA PRO A 100 5.78 -27.41 -16.21
C PRO A 100 4.83 -28.58 -15.96
N LEU A 101 3.93 -28.49 -14.97
CA LEU A 101 2.95 -29.55 -14.68
C LEU A 101 1.96 -29.74 -15.83
N GLY A 102 1.47 -28.66 -16.43
CA GLY A 102 0.61 -28.71 -17.62
C GLY A 102 1.33 -29.32 -18.83
N ARG A 103 2.63 -29.04 -19.00
CA ARG A 103 3.45 -29.68 -20.04
C ARG A 103 3.61 -31.19 -19.80
N MET A 104 3.77 -31.63 -18.55
CA MET A 104 3.83 -33.05 -18.20
C MET A 104 2.48 -33.74 -18.44
N ALA A 105 1.37 -33.11 -18.08
CA ALA A 105 0.03 -33.63 -18.33
C ALA A 105 -0.26 -33.76 -19.83
N GLY A 106 0.07 -32.74 -20.63
CA GLY A 106 -0.10 -32.79 -22.09
C GLY A 106 0.83 -33.81 -22.76
N ALA A 107 2.06 -33.97 -22.26
CA ALA A 107 2.95 -35.04 -22.71
C ALA A 107 2.39 -36.43 -22.37
N LEU A 108 1.79 -36.60 -21.19
CA LEU A 108 1.18 -37.85 -20.75
C LEU A 108 -0.08 -38.19 -21.55
N GLU A 109 -0.94 -37.21 -21.83
CA GLU A 109 -2.10 -37.35 -22.72
C GLU A 109 -1.70 -37.75 -24.14
N SER A 110 -0.63 -37.12 -24.66
CA SER A 110 -0.05 -37.49 -25.96
C SER A 110 0.52 -38.92 -25.96
N MET A 111 1.17 -39.36 -24.88
CA MET A 111 1.68 -40.73 -24.74
C MET A 111 0.56 -41.76 -24.55
N ALA A 112 -0.53 -41.38 -23.89
CA ALA A 112 -1.71 -42.22 -23.66
C ALA A 112 -2.64 -42.30 -24.88
N GLY A 113 -2.35 -41.57 -25.97
CA GLY A 113 -3.17 -41.55 -27.18
C GLY A 113 -4.53 -40.88 -26.99
N ILE A 114 -4.69 -40.08 -25.93
CA ILE A 114 -5.92 -39.33 -25.66
C ILE A 114 -5.92 -38.14 -26.62
N LYS A 115 -6.88 -38.12 -27.56
CA LYS A 115 -7.02 -37.04 -28.54
C LYS A 115 -7.18 -35.71 -27.79
N PRO A 116 -6.36 -34.68 -28.05
CA PRO A 116 -6.48 -33.40 -27.38
C PRO A 116 -7.90 -32.84 -27.60
N PRO A 117 -8.52 -32.22 -26.58
CA PRO A 117 -9.74 -31.45 -26.80
C PRO A 117 -9.45 -30.37 -27.86
N PRO A 118 -10.42 -30.04 -28.73
CA PRO A 118 -10.22 -29.00 -29.75
C PRO A 118 -9.69 -27.74 -29.09
N ALA A 119 -8.55 -27.25 -29.57
CA ALA A 119 -7.98 -26.00 -29.10
C ALA A 119 -9.04 -24.91 -29.31
N GLU A 120 -9.59 -24.40 -28.21
CA GLU A 120 -10.44 -23.23 -28.24
C GLU A 120 -9.59 -22.10 -28.86
N PRO A 121 -10.08 -21.43 -29.92
CA PRO A 121 -9.26 -20.48 -30.65
C PRO A 121 -8.79 -19.40 -29.68
N ALA A 122 -7.46 -19.33 -29.50
CA ALA A 122 -6.81 -18.22 -28.83
C ALA A 122 -7.37 -16.94 -29.46
N ALA A 123 -8.09 -16.15 -28.64
CA ALA A 123 -8.66 -14.89 -29.06
C ALA A 123 -7.57 -14.10 -29.81
N ALA A 124 -7.84 -13.82 -31.09
CA ALA A 124 -6.95 -13.09 -31.95
C ALA A 124 -6.57 -11.77 -31.26
N ASP A 125 -5.26 -11.57 -31.09
CA ASP A 125 -4.69 -10.35 -30.56
C ASP A 125 -5.05 -9.19 -31.50
N PRO A 126 -5.90 -8.20 -31.11
CA PRO A 126 -6.42 -7.18 -32.02
C PRO A 126 -5.36 -6.19 -32.54
N HIS A 127 -4.13 -6.26 -32.03
CA HIS A 127 -3.07 -5.28 -32.31
C HIS A 127 -2.14 -5.62 -33.49
N ALA A 128 -2.29 -6.78 -34.13
CA ALA A 128 -1.45 -7.14 -35.28
C ALA A 128 -1.86 -6.43 -36.60
N ALA A 129 -3.05 -5.82 -36.66
CA ALA A 129 -3.62 -5.30 -37.90
C ALA A 129 -3.18 -3.87 -38.31
N HIS A 130 -2.42 -3.14 -37.48
CA HIS A 130 -2.08 -1.73 -37.77
C HIS A 130 -0.64 -1.48 -38.27
N ALA A 131 0.15 -2.52 -38.55
CA ALA A 131 1.55 -2.34 -38.95
C ALA A 131 1.82 -2.43 -40.47
N GLU A 132 0.85 -2.80 -41.32
CA GLU A 132 1.08 -2.97 -42.76
C GLU A 132 0.50 -1.89 -43.69
N GLU A 133 -0.29 -0.93 -43.19
CA GLU A 133 -0.84 0.14 -44.03
C GLU A 133 0.03 1.41 -43.96
N GLY A 134 1.24 1.32 -44.50
CA GLY A 134 2.20 2.42 -44.47
C GLY A 134 3.39 2.25 -45.40
N LYS A 135 3.22 1.54 -46.52
CA LYS A 135 4.23 1.51 -47.60
C LYS A 135 3.64 1.07 -48.93
N ALA A 136 2.86 1.95 -49.55
CA ALA A 136 2.60 1.93 -50.99
C ALA A 136 2.43 3.37 -51.48
#